data_AF-A0A263CX06-F1
#
_entry.id   AF-A0A263CX06-F1
#
_cell.length_a   1.000
_cell.length_b   1.000
_cell.length_c   1.000
_cell.angle_alpha   90.00
_cell.angle_beta   90.00
_cell.angle_gamma   90.00
#
_symmetry.space_group_name_H-M   'P 1'
#
loop_
_entity.id
_entity.type
_entity.pdbx_description
1 polymer ?
#
loop_
_entity_poly.entity_id
_entity_poly.type
_entity_poly.pdbx_seq_one_letter_code
_entity_poly.pdbx_strand_id
1 'polypeptide(L)'
;MRLRDRPRHKASAAVRFDSTAAATEALRAVAQSGMLPSNYGLLDPGEATFSGSGDGLARMSAIVETFETATTWERVPELVDAVRTEVGAAVRAVCGTDGIVNHRFTHAYPDGAAPYLTVIAPGRRGSKVAMWDEIKAAAGETLSRHRATITHHHAVGRDHRPRYDRQRPELFAAALPAVKGTLDPQGVLNPGVLLD
;
A
#
# COMPACT_ATOMS: atom_id res chain seq x y z
N MET A 1 -9.92 24.59 -4.18
CA MET A 1 -8.95 23.83 -4.99
C MET A 1 -8.02 24.81 -5.69
N ARG A 2 -6.71 24.57 -5.69
CA ARG A 2 -5.77 25.43 -6.45
C ARG A 2 -5.76 24.98 -7.91
N LEU A 3 -6.06 25.89 -8.82
CA LEU A 3 -5.99 25.63 -10.26
C LEU A 3 -4.60 25.97 -10.81
N ARG A 4 -4.24 25.33 -11.91
CA ARG A 4 -3.02 25.57 -12.68
C ARG A 4 -3.39 25.63 -14.16
N ASP A 5 -2.61 26.36 -14.94
CA ASP A 5 -2.77 26.37 -16.39
C ASP A 5 -2.59 24.97 -16.97
N ARG A 6 -3.35 24.67 -18.03
CA ARG A 6 -3.24 23.40 -18.74
C ARG A 6 -1.83 23.25 -19.32
N PRO A 7 -1.10 22.15 -19.05
CA PRO A 7 0.21 21.92 -19.67
C PRO A 7 0.11 21.91 -21.19
N ARG A 8 0.96 22.73 -21.85
CA ARG A 8 1.07 22.80 -23.31
C ARG A 8 1.95 21.70 -23.89
N HIS A 9 2.93 21.25 -23.11
CA HIS A 9 3.88 20.20 -23.49
C HIS A 9 3.81 19.07 -22.47
N LYS A 10 3.85 17.83 -22.97
CA LYS A 10 3.91 16.61 -22.16
C LYS A 10 4.89 15.66 -22.81
N ALA A 11 5.73 15.02 -22.01
CA ALA A 11 6.65 13.99 -22.43
C ALA A 11 6.64 12.86 -21.40
N SER A 12 6.91 11.65 -21.85
CA SER A 12 7.03 10.45 -21.02
C SER A 12 8.19 9.61 -21.51
N ALA A 13 8.94 9.02 -20.58
CA ALA A 13 9.99 8.08 -20.87
C ALA A 13 9.88 6.88 -19.92
N ALA A 14 10.33 5.72 -20.38
CA ALA A 14 10.49 4.52 -19.57
C ALA A 14 11.96 4.10 -19.60
N VAL A 15 12.51 3.78 -18.43
CA VAL A 15 13.88 3.33 -18.26
C VAL A 15 13.84 1.94 -17.65
N ARG A 16 14.67 1.03 -18.18
CA ARG A 16 14.83 -0.32 -17.65
C ARG A 16 16.12 -0.39 -16.84
N PHE A 17 16.09 -1.19 -15.79
CA PHE A 17 17.22 -1.44 -14.91
C PHE A 17 17.42 -2.94 -14.79
N ASP A 18 18.66 -3.37 -14.59
CA ASP A 18 19.01 -4.78 -14.45
C ASP A 18 18.59 -5.37 -13.09
N SER A 19 18.24 -4.51 -12.12
CA SER A 19 17.75 -4.93 -10.81
C SER A 19 16.79 -3.92 -10.18
N THR A 20 15.92 -4.42 -9.30
CA THR A 20 15.04 -3.58 -8.47
C THR A 20 15.83 -2.64 -7.57
N ALA A 21 17.00 -3.07 -7.07
CA ALA A 21 17.87 -2.22 -6.26
C ALA A 21 18.39 -1.00 -7.05
N ALA A 22 18.92 -1.22 -8.26
CA ALA A 22 19.37 -0.13 -9.12
C ALA A 22 18.23 0.82 -9.51
N ALA A 23 17.04 0.27 -9.80
CA ALA A 23 15.86 1.06 -10.08
C ALA A 23 15.40 1.89 -8.86
N THR A 24 15.48 1.34 -7.66
CA THR A 24 15.11 2.03 -6.41
C THR A 24 16.07 3.18 -6.10
N GLU A 25 17.38 2.97 -6.28
CA GLU A 25 18.38 4.03 -6.12
C GLU A 25 18.21 5.15 -7.16
N ALA A 26 17.91 4.81 -8.41
CA ALA A 26 17.59 5.80 -9.43
C ALA A 26 16.32 6.60 -9.08
N LEU A 27 15.29 5.93 -8.56
CA LEU A 27 14.05 6.58 -8.11
C LEU A 27 14.33 7.55 -6.95
N ARG A 28 15.15 7.13 -5.98
CA ARG A 28 15.61 7.98 -4.87
C ARG A 28 16.36 9.21 -5.37
N ALA A 29 17.31 9.03 -6.30
CA ALA A 29 18.06 10.13 -6.89
C ALA A 29 17.15 11.14 -7.58
N VAL A 30 16.13 10.69 -8.32
CA VAL A 30 15.13 11.59 -8.93
C VAL A 30 14.34 12.34 -7.86
N ALA A 31 13.87 11.66 -6.80
CA ALA A 31 13.12 12.28 -5.71
C ALA A 31 13.93 13.36 -4.97
N GLN A 32 15.25 13.22 -4.93
CA GLN A 32 16.18 14.13 -4.27
C GLN A 32 16.81 15.17 -5.21
N SER A 33 16.57 15.08 -6.51
CA SER A 33 17.21 15.94 -7.53
C SER A 33 16.63 17.36 -7.63
N GLY A 34 15.40 17.57 -7.14
CA GLY A 34 14.64 18.80 -7.38
C GLY A 34 14.08 18.95 -8.80
N MET A 35 14.20 17.94 -9.68
CA MET A 35 13.67 17.98 -11.06
C MET A 35 12.13 17.93 -11.13
N LEU A 36 11.46 17.47 -10.06
CA LEU A 36 10.00 17.47 -9.88
C LEU A 36 9.18 17.03 -11.12
N PRO A 37 9.46 15.84 -11.71
CA PRO A 37 8.61 15.32 -12.77
C PRO A 37 7.17 15.13 -12.30
N SER A 38 6.20 15.36 -13.19
CA SER A 38 4.78 15.34 -12.83
C SER A 38 4.28 13.96 -12.35
N ASN A 39 4.90 12.89 -12.83
CA ASN A 39 4.69 11.53 -12.35
C ASN A 39 5.94 10.71 -12.66
N TYR A 40 6.35 9.89 -11.70
CA TYR A 40 7.48 8.98 -11.81
C TYR A 40 7.29 7.87 -10.78
N GLY A 41 7.74 6.67 -11.13
CA GLY A 41 7.55 5.48 -10.31
C GLY A 41 8.33 4.32 -10.88
N LEU A 42 8.23 3.19 -10.21
CA LEU A 42 8.94 1.96 -10.57
C LEU A 42 7.92 0.82 -10.52
N LEU A 43 7.87 0.02 -11.58
CA LEU A 43 7.12 -1.22 -11.61
C LEU A 43 8.10 -2.39 -11.51
N ASP A 44 7.83 -3.33 -10.62
CA ASP A 44 8.53 -4.61 -10.70
C ASP A 44 8.02 -5.46 -11.90
N PRO A 45 8.76 -6.48 -12.33
CA PRO A 45 8.39 -7.28 -13.50
C PRO A 45 7.03 -7.99 -13.36
N GLY A 46 6.67 -8.39 -12.15
CA GLY A 46 5.40 -9.07 -11.90
C GLY A 46 4.21 -8.12 -12.05
N GLU A 47 4.30 -6.93 -11.47
CA GLU A 47 3.28 -5.90 -11.59
C GLU A 47 3.10 -5.44 -13.05
N ALA A 48 4.21 -5.31 -13.79
CA ALA A 48 4.17 -5.00 -15.22
C ALA A 48 3.41 -6.04 -16.04
N THR A 49 3.41 -7.31 -15.61
CA THR A 49 2.73 -8.42 -16.29
C THR A 49 1.22 -8.43 -16.03
N PHE A 50 0.79 -8.13 -14.80
CA PHE A 50 -0.62 -8.27 -14.38
C PHE A 50 -1.42 -6.96 -14.39
N SER A 51 -0.79 -5.83 -14.70
CA SER A 51 -1.47 -4.52 -14.75
C SER A 51 -2.72 -4.56 -15.63
N GLY A 52 -3.87 -4.18 -15.06
CA GLY A 52 -5.17 -4.14 -15.75
C GLY A 52 -5.96 -5.45 -15.78
N SER A 53 -5.53 -6.50 -15.06
CA SER A 53 -6.15 -7.84 -15.13
C SER A 53 -7.21 -8.13 -14.04
N GLY A 54 -7.63 -7.14 -13.26
CA GLY A 54 -8.47 -7.32 -12.06
C GLY A 54 -9.78 -8.09 -12.28
N ASP A 55 -10.57 -7.70 -13.29
CA ASP A 55 -11.86 -8.35 -13.58
C ASP A 55 -11.70 -9.81 -14.03
N GLY A 56 -10.64 -10.10 -14.79
CA GLY A 56 -10.33 -11.46 -15.24
C GLY A 56 -9.94 -12.36 -14.08
N LEU A 57 -9.11 -11.86 -13.17
CA LEU A 57 -8.68 -12.57 -11.95
C LEU A 57 -9.87 -12.87 -11.03
N ALA A 58 -10.77 -11.91 -10.85
CA ALA A 58 -11.98 -12.11 -10.03
C ALA A 58 -12.87 -13.25 -10.57
N ARG A 59 -13.02 -13.35 -11.90
CA ARG A 59 -13.78 -14.43 -12.56
C ARG A 59 -13.14 -15.81 -12.38
N MET A 60 -11.82 -15.86 -12.20
CA MET A 60 -11.07 -17.09 -11.91
C MET A 60 -11.06 -17.45 -10.41
N SER A 61 -11.88 -16.78 -9.59
CA SER A 61 -11.89 -16.94 -8.13
C SER A 61 -10.56 -16.63 -7.46
N ALA A 62 -9.72 -15.77 -8.06
CA ALA A 62 -8.52 -15.30 -7.41
C ALA A 62 -8.86 -14.36 -6.24
N ILE A 63 -8.04 -14.41 -5.20
CA ILE A 63 -7.87 -13.34 -4.23
C ILE A 63 -6.93 -12.34 -4.87
N VAL A 64 -7.38 -11.10 -5.01
CA VAL A 64 -6.55 -9.97 -5.47
C VAL A 64 -6.64 -8.92 -4.40
N GLU A 65 -5.53 -8.68 -3.73
CA GLU A 65 -5.41 -7.65 -2.71
C GLU A 65 -4.38 -6.63 -3.14
N THR A 66 -4.68 -5.36 -2.89
CA THR A 66 -3.70 -4.29 -3.01
C THR A 66 -3.66 -3.46 -1.76
N PHE A 67 -2.48 -3.35 -1.16
CA PHE A 67 -2.24 -2.48 -0.02
C PHE A 67 -1.05 -1.59 -0.28
N GLU A 68 -0.91 -0.56 0.53
CA GLU A 68 0.08 0.47 0.33
C GLU A 68 0.54 1.02 1.67
N THR A 69 1.76 1.51 1.69
CA THR A 69 2.46 1.93 2.89
C THR A 69 3.44 3.03 2.54
N ALA A 70 4.06 3.65 3.53
CA ALA A 70 5.23 4.50 3.36
C ALA A 70 6.33 4.10 4.34
N THR A 71 7.58 4.24 3.89
CA THR A 71 8.77 4.02 4.72
C THR A 71 9.94 4.89 4.23
N THR A 72 10.97 5.04 5.07
CA THR A 72 12.20 5.76 4.72
C THR A 72 13.05 4.95 3.74
N TRP A 73 13.84 5.64 2.90
CA TRP A 73 14.65 4.98 1.85
C TRP A 73 15.55 3.86 2.39
N GLU A 74 16.14 4.05 3.56
CA GLU A 74 17.01 3.05 4.21
C GLU A 74 16.30 1.74 4.56
N ARG A 75 14.97 1.76 4.76
CA ARG A 75 14.15 0.61 5.14
C ARG A 75 13.46 -0.06 3.96
N VAL A 76 13.44 0.59 2.79
CA VAL A 76 12.76 0.08 1.61
C VAL A 76 13.22 -1.33 1.23
N PRO A 77 14.53 -1.65 1.13
CA PRO A 77 14.97 -2.98 0.71
C PRO A 77 14.49 -4.08 1.65
N GLU A 78 14.66 -3.89 2.96
CA GLU A 78 14.23 -4.86 3.98
C GLU A 78 12.71 -5.01 4.01
N LEU A 79 11.95 -3.91 3.87
CA LEU A 79 10.50 -3.96 3.86
C LEU A 79 9.94 -4.74 2.67
N VAL A 80 10.48 -4.51 1.46
CA VAL A 80 10.03 -5.20 0.24
C VAL A 80 10.33 -6.69 0.34
N ASP A 81 11.52 -7.07 0.81
CA ASP A 81 11.88 -8.46 1.01
C ASP A 81 11.01 -9.14 2.08
N ALA A 82 10.78 -8.46 3.21
CA ALA A 82 9.92 -8.96 4.27
C ALA A 82 8.48 -9.15 3.80
N VAL A 83 7.91 -8.21 3.04
CA VAL A 83 6.57 -8.40 2.48
C VAL A 83 6.55 -9.60 1.53
N ARG A 84 7.52 -9.69 0.61
CA ARG A 84 7.57 -10.81 -0.34
C ARG A 84 7.66 -12.16 0.36
N THR A 85 8.46 -12.26 1.40
CA THR A 85 8.72 -13.51 2.13
C THR A 85 7.60 -13.84 3.12
N GLU A 86 7.23 -12.92 3.99
CA GLU A 86 6.26 -13.15 5.07
C GLU A 86 4.82 -13.20 4.57
N VAL A 87 4.43 -12.26 3.70
CA VAL A 87 3.09 -12.30 3.09
C VAL A 87 3.00 -13.46 2.10
N GLY A 88 4.07 -13.77 1.38
CA GLY A 88 4.15 -14.98 0.55
C GLY A 88 3.96 -16.27 1.35
N ALA A 89 4.58 -16.37 2.52
CA ALA A 89 4.39 -17.51 3.43
C ALA A 89 2.95 -17.59 3.96
N ALA A 90 2.33 -16.46 4.32
CA ALA A 90 0.94 -16.40 4.72
C ALA A 90 0.00 -16.86 3.59
N VAL A 91 0.24 -16.39 2.35
CA VAL A 91 -0.49 -16.84 1.16
C VAL A 91 -0.38 -18.35 0.99
N ARG A 92 0.84 -18.91 1.08
CA ARG A 92 1.05 -20.36 0.98
C ARG A 92 0.28 -21.13 2.07
N ALA A 93 0.32 -20.66 3.30
CA ALA A 93 -0.38 -21.29 4.42
C ALA A 93 -1.91 -21.27 4.24
N VAL A 94 -2.47 -20.13 3.81
CA VAL A 94 -3.92 -19.93 3.64
C VAL A 94 -4.47 -20.62 2.40
N CYS A 95 -3.74 -20.54 1.29
CA CYS A 95 -4.19 -20.99 -0.04
C CYS A 95 -3.70 -22.39 -0.41
N GLY A 96 -2.74 -22.96 0.33
CA GLY A 96 -2.12 -24.26 0.06
C GLY A 96 -1.15 -24.27 -1.13
N THR A 97 -0.88 -23.11 -1.72
CA THR A 97 0.05 -22.95 -2.85
C THR A 97 0.63 -21.54 -2.85
N ASP A 98 1.74 -21.36 -3.54
CA ASP A 98 2.32 -20.05 -3.77
C ASP A 98 1.36 -19.13 -4.53
N GLY A 99 1.39 -17.86 -4.14
CA GLY A 99 0.80 -16.77 -4.91
C GLY A 99 1.88 -15.81 -5.40
N ILE A 100 1.43 -14.72 -6.01
CA ILE A 100 2.27 -13.65 -6.51
C ILE A 100 2.20 -12.51 -5.50
N VAL A 101 3.36 -12.02 -5.07
CA VAL A 101 3.50 -10.83 -4.22
C VAL A 101 4.46 -9.88 -4.91
N ASN A 102 3.92 -8.78 -5.43
CA ASN A 102 4.64 -7.78 -6.18
C ASN A 102 4.54 -6.41 -5.51
N HIS A 103 5.36 -5.48 -5.97
CA HIS A 103 5.33 -4.08 -5.57
C HIS A 103 5.61 -3.14 -6.74
N ARG A 104 5.17 -1.91 -6.57
CA ARG A 104 5.57 -0.76 -7.37
C ARG A 104 5.74 0.44 -6.46
N PHE A 105 6.61 1.38 -6.82
CA PHE A 105 6.64 2.67 -6.16
C PHE A 105 5.73 3.62 -6.92
N THR A 106 4.67 4.07 -6.26
CA THR A 106 3.69 5.02 -6.82
C THR A 106 4.00 6.45 -6.45
N HIS A 107 4.66 6.64 -5.30
CA HIS A 107 5.11 7.94 -4.83
C HIS A 107 6.53 7.79 -4.27
N ALA A 108 7.33 8.82 -4.49
CA ALA A 108 8.66 8.96 -3.95
C ALA A 108 8.83 10.39 -3.42
N TYR A 109 9.49 10.49 -2.27
CA TYR A 109 9.72 11.70 -1.50
C TYR A 109 11.22 11.82 -1.19
N PRO A 110 11.69 13.01 -0.79
CA PRO A 110 13.10 13.18 -0.44
C PRO A 110 13.61 12.22 0.64
N ASP A 111 12.76 11.88 1.61
CA ASP A 111 13.06 11.07 2.80
C ASP A 111 12.62 9.60 2.68
N GLY A 112 11.68 9.28 1.78
CA GLY A 112 11.18 7.92 1.64
C GLY A 112 10.36 7.67 0.39
N ALA A 113 9.70 6.52 0.35
CA ALA A 113 8.85 6.11 -0.76
C ALA A 113 7.57 5.48 -0.24
N ALA A 114 6.56 5.43 -1.13
CA ALA A 114 5.31 4.73 -0.89
C ALA A 114 5.18 3.50 -1.82
N PRO A 115 5.61 2.31 -1.35
CA PRO A 115 5.34 1.08 -2.05
C PRO A 115 3.83 0.78 -2.08
N TYR A 116 3.37 0.35 -3.25
CA TYR A 116 2.05 -0.19 -3.50
C TYR A 116 2.24 -1.66 -3.85
N LEU A 117 1.63 -2.55 -3.08
CA LEU A 117 1.90 -3.98 -3.10
C LEU A 117 0.66 -4.72 -3.55
N THR A 118 0.86 -5.72 -4.40
CA THR A 118 -0.21 -6.52 -5.00
C THR A 118 -0.01 -7.98 -4.62
N VAL A 119 -1.05 -8.60 -4.08
CA VAL A 119 -1.11 -10.03 -3.80
C VAL A 119 -2.14 -10.68 -4.70
N ILE A 120 -1.73 -11.70 -5.45
CA ILE A 120 -2.62 -12.52 -6.28
C ILE A 120 -2.45 -13.97 -5.87
N ALA A 121 -3.54 -14.59 -5.44
CA ALA A 121 -3.54 -15.98 -4.98
C ALA A 121 -4.82 -16.70 -5.39
N PRO A 122 -4.83 -18.04 -5.51
CA PRO A 122 -6.07 -18.77 -5.75
C PRO A 122 -6.98 -18.69 -4.51
N GLY A 123 -8.24 -18.33 -4.73
CA GLY A 123 -9.25 -18.30 -3.68
C GLY A 123 -10.11 -19.56 -3.69
N ARG A 124 -10.59 -19.95 -2.51
CA ARG A 124 -11.59 -21.01 -2.35
C ARG A 124 -13.00 -20.42 -2.35
N ARG A 125 -13.89 -20.95 -3.21
CA ARG A 125 -15.30 -20.54 -3.25
C ARG A 125 -15.93 -20.70 -1.86
N GLY A 126 -16.63 -19.66 -1.40
CA GLY A 126 -17.25 -19.62 -0.07
C GLY A 126 -16.31 -19.21 1.08
N SER A 127 -14.99 -19.15 0.89
CA SER A 127 -14.03 -18.76 1.93
C SER A 127 -13.15 -17.55 1.58
N LYS A 128 -13.32 -16.95 0.39
CA LYS A 128 -12.41 -15.89 -0.11
C LYS A 128 -12.24 -14.71 0.85
N VAL A 129 -13.30 -14.28 1.53
CA VAL A 129 -13.24 -13.15 2.48
C VAL A 129 -12.37 -13.51 3.68
N ALA A 130 -12.63 -14.65 4.33
CA ALA A 130 -11.80 -15.10 5.46
C ALA A 130 -10.33 -15.33 5.06
N MET A 131 -10.10 -15.93 3.89
CA MET A 131 -8.73 -16.10 3.37
C MET A 131 -8.04 -14.75 3.13
N TRP A 132 -8.78 -13.78 2.56
CA TRP A 132 -8.29 -12.43 2.36
C TRP A 132 -8.00 -11.73 3.70
N ASP A 133 -8.87 -11.86 4.70
CA ASP A 133 -8.69 -11.29 6.04
C ASP A 133 -7.39 -11.80 6.69
N GLU A 134 -7.11 -13.10 6.58
CA GLU A 134 -5.89 -13.72 7.12
C GLU A 134 -4.63 -13.19 6.42
N ILE A 135 -4.64 -13.10 5.08
CA ILE A 135 -3.53 -12.55 4.29
C ILE A 135 -3.32 -11.06 4.60
N LYS A 136 -4.40 -10.28 4.70
CA LYS A 136 -4.38 -8.85 5.00
C LYS A 136 -3.88 -8.59 6.42
N ALA A 137 -4.27 -9.42 7.38
CA ALA A 137 -3.76 -9.36 8.75
C ALA A 137 -2.24 -9.62 8.78
N ALA A 138 -1.76 -10.64 8.06
CA ALA A 138 -0.33 -10.91 7.96
C ALA A 138 0.44 -9.71 7.36
N ALA A 139 -0.07 -9.13 6.27
CA ALA A 139 0.50 -7.92 5.67
C ALA A 139 0.58 -6.76 6.68
N GLY A 140 -0.50 -6.48 7.40
CA GLY A 140 -0.54 -5.42 8.42
C GLY A 140 0.46 -5.64 9.57
N GLU A 141 0.66 -6.89 10.00
CA GLU A 141 1.67 -7.21 11.02
C GLU A 141 3.11 -7.09 10.49
N THR A 142 3.37 -7.50 9.25
CA THR A 142 4.66 -7.30 8.58
C THR A 142 5.01 -5.82 8.50
N LEU A 143 4.08 -4.98 8.02
CA LEU A 143 4.28 -3.52 7.97
C LEU A 143 4.59 -2.95 9.37
N SER A 144 3.85 -3.39 10.39
CA SER A 144 4.04 -2.93 11.77
C SER A 144 5.42 -3.30 12.32
N ARG A 145 5.90 -4.53 12.12
CA ARG A 145 7.25 -4.96 12.55
C ARG A 145 8.35 -4.14 11.90
N HIS A 146 8.18 -3.80 10.63
CA HIS A 146 9.15 -3.02 9.85
C HIS A 146 8.97 -1.50 10.00
N ARG A 147 8.11 -1.05 10.92
CA ARG A 147 7.84 0.38 11.20
C ARG A 147 7.40 1.17 9.96
N ALA A 148 6.74 0.50 9.02
CA ALA A 148 6.11 1.12 7.88
C ALA A 148 4.70 1.60 8.27
N THR A 149 4.20 2.65 7.64
CA THR A 149 2.85 3.15 7.95
C THR A 149 1.79 2.12 7.52
N ILE A 150 0.68 2.00 8.25
CA ILE A 150 -0.38 1.06 7.85
C ILE A 150 -1.07 1.46 6.53
N THR A 151 -1.00 2.74 6.20
CA THR A 151 -1.51 3.34 4.96
C THR A 151 -0.66 4.57 4.63
N HIS A 152 -0.55 4.90 3.35
CA HIS A 152 -0.07 6.20 2.87
C HIS A 152 -1.22 7.02 2.27
N HIS A 153 -2.15 6.42 1.53
CA HIS A 153 -3.27 7.13 0.88
C HIS A 153 -4.61 6.37 0.81
N HIS A 154 -4.69 5.09 1.17
CA HIS A 154 -5.97 4.37 1.27
C HIS A 154 -6.83 4.82 2.46
N ALA A 155 -6.24 5.58 3.39
CA ALA A 155 -6.82 5.95 4.67
C ALA A 155 -7.02 4.74 5.60
N VAL A 156 -7.50 5.00 6.81
CA VAL A 156 -7.56 3.99 7.87
C VAL A 156 -8.80 3.11 7.71
N GLY A 157 -10.00 3.71 7.71
CA GLY A 157 -11.25 2.95 7.68
C GLY A 157 -11.37 1.95 8.83
N ARG A 158 -12.29 0.98 8.71
CA ARG A 158 -12.40 -0.12 9.69
C ARG A 158 -11.27 -1.14 9.52
N ASP A 159 -10.81 -1.32 8.29
CA ASP A 159 -9.83 -2.33 7.90
C ASP A 159 -8.46 -2.10 8.56
N HIS A 160 -7.93 -0.88 8.45
CA HIS A 160 -6.61 -0.57 9.02
C HIS A 160 -6.68 -0.10 10.48
N ARG A 161 -7.87 0.17 11.04
CA ARG A 161 -8.03 0.74 12.40
C ARG A 161 -7.26 -0.02 13.48
N PRO A 162 -7.33 -1.36 13.58
CA PRO A 162 -6.62 -2.08 14.64
C PRO A 162 -5.10 -1.83 14.65
N ARG A 163 -4.49 -1.60 13.48
CA ARG A 163 -3.06 -1.26 13.37
C ARG A 163 -2.81 0.24 13.52
N TYR A 164 -3.69 1.09 12.97
CA TYR A 164 -3.62 2.53 13.17
C TYR A 164 -3.65 2.91 14.65
N ASP A 165 -4.48 2.23 15.46
CA ASP A 165 -4.56 2.47 16.89
C ASP A 165 -3.23 2.20 17.63
N ARG A 166 -2.38 1.32 17.08
CA ARG A 166 -1.01 1.06 17.57
C ARG A 166 0.01 2.07 17.06
N GLN A 167 -0.25 2.74 15.93
CA GLN A 167 0.66 3.71 15.29
C GLN A 167 0.39 5.15 15.72
N ARG A 168 -0.85 5.49 16.07
CA ARG A 168 -1.25 6.84 16.43
C ARG A 168 -0.78 7.19 17.86
N PRO A 169 -0.30 8.41 18.12
CA PRO A 169 -0.05 8.87 19.49
C PRO A 169 -1.34 9.01 20.30
N GLU A 170 -1.25 8.83 21.62
CA GLU A 170 -2.39 8.95 22.54
C GLU A 170 -3.09 10.32 22.46
N LEU A 171 -2.31 11.39 22.26
CA LEU A 171 -2.88 12.74 22.11
C LEU A 171 -3.84 12.83 20.90
N PHE A 172 -3.53 12.15 19.80
CA PHE A 172 -4.43 12.09 18.64
C PHE A 172 -5.65 11.22 18.93
N ALA A 173 -5.47 10.13 19.68
CA ALA A 173 -6.57 9.26 20.11
C ALA A 173 -7.59 10.01 20.98
N ALA A 174 -7.15 10.98 21.79
CA ALA A 174 -8.03 11.82 22.60
C ALA A 174 -8.65 13.00 21.83
N ALA A 175 -7.88 13.65 20.97
CA ALA A 175 -8.32 14.86 20.27
C ALA A 175 -9.44 14.59 19.24
N LEU A 176 -9.34 13.49 18.46
CA LEU A 176 -10.29 13.20 17.39
C LEU A 176 -11.72 12.93 17.92
N PRO A 177 -11.94 12.12 18.97
CA PRO A 177 -13.25 11.99 19.62
C PRO A 177 -13.83 13.30 20.14
N ALA A 178 -13.01 14.17 20.74
CA ALA A 178 -13.48 15.46 21.26
C ALA A 178 -14.02 16.36 20.14
N VAL A 179 -13.30 16.43 19.02
CA VAL A 179 -13.75 17.16 17.82
C VAL A 179 -15.02 16.51 17.25
N LYS A 180 -15.04 15.18 17.13
CA LYS A 180 -16.20 14.42 16.62
C LYS A 180 -17.44 14.66 17.48
N GLY A 181 -17.34 14.61 18.80
CA GLY A 181 -18.46 14.85 19.72
C GLY A 181 -18.97 16.29 19.67
N THR A 182 -18.11 17.26 19.35
CA THR A 182 -18.53 18.66 19.17
C THR A 182 -19.26 18.86 17.84
N LEU A 183 -18.75 18.29 16.75
CA LEU A 183 -19.27 18.52 15.39
C LEU A 183 -20.41 17.57 15.00
N ASP A 184 -20.48 16.40 15.61
CA ASP A 184 -21.51 15.37 15.36
C ASP A 184 -21.91 14.68 16.68
N PRO A 185 -22.56 15.42 17.60
CA PRO A 185 -22.95 14.91 18.91
C PRO A 185 -23.95 13.75 18.86
N GLN A 186 -24.64 13.58 17.73
CA GLN A 186 -25.60 12.49 17.51
C GLN A 186 -25.01 11.30 16.75
N GLY A 187 -23.74 11.37 16.33
CA GLY A 187 -23.04 10.27 15.66
C GLY A 187 -23.59 9.89 14.28
N VAL A 188 -24.20 10.83 13.55
CA VAL A 188 -24.84 10.57 12.25
C VAL A 188 -23.80 10.32 11.14
N LEU A 189 -22.66 11.00 11.21
CA LEU A 189 -21.66 10.98 10.15
C LEU A 189 -20.73 9.77 10.29
N ASN A 190 -21.16 8.65 9.68
CA ASN A 190 -20.40 7.41 9.48
C ASN A 190 -19.82 6.80 10.78
N PRO A 191 -20.70 6.33 11.70
CA PRO A 191 -20.29 5.87 13.02
C PRO A 191 -19.44 4.60 12.97
N GLY A 192 -18.48 4.46 13.91
CA GLY A 192 -17.68 3.25 14.09
C GLY A 192 -16.55 3.01 13.08
N VAL A 193 -16.18 4.02 12.28
CA VAL A 193 -15.11 3.87 11.27
C VAL A 193 -13.72 4.10 11.86
N LEU A 194 -13.45 5.31 12.35
CA LEU A 194 -12.16 5.66 12.96
C LEU A 194 -12.22 5.67 14.49
N LEU A 195 -13.41 5.95 15.02
CA LEU A 195 -13.73 6.17 16.42
C LEU A 195 -15.01 5.38 16.73
N ASP A 196 -15.14 4.93 17.97
CA ASP A 196 -16.34 4.25 18.47
C ASP A 196 -17.49 5.22 18.75
#